data_AF-A0A6N2IAV2-F1
#
_entry.id   AF-A0A6N2IAV2-F1
#
_cell.length_a   1.000
_cell.length_b   1.000
_cell.length_c   1.000
_cell.angle_alpha   90.00
_cell.angle_beta   90.00
_cell.angle_gamma   90.00
#
_symmetry.space_group_name_H-M   'P 1'
#
loop_
_entity.id
_entity.type
_entity.pdbx_description
1 polymer ?
#
loop_
_entity_poly.entity_id
_entity_poly.type
_entity_poly.pdbx_seq_one_letter_code
_entity_poly.pdbx_strand_id
1 'polypeptide(L)'
;MGTPLARLREELAVLEDRTRRAEAAHADWVLRSTPPPFAGPEEDDTWQRELRARRAAVLDEHRSRPDAARDADPSAARRADEALPQPPGAEELRHEDAVRIGAELLARLDVAATAEDAAPATAAVRHAIAAAATRPLKARTHLREARRFVADTNRAVRARRYAEERAAAQLHFLETTAPQDADPLPPAPAETALLRRMLDEGRRLEPHEQRQVDDRVAERLAELERRYVERMLRIAVLGTDRCDDRPADSSHPRERLVRLDWTPPGWGDEHWLRIVLDGERARVATMRREQPGAGARDAAALALDDERCRGAGGHLDRLREITRQLGVALDFVLEESGTVPGTRGEDGVLVLDEDTAGTGNSGDVRNNRDVRDGRDGRDGRDETRPRYRTAPTGDR
;
A
#
# COMPACT_ATOMS: atom_id res chain seq x y z
N MET A 1 26.51 21.08 -18.53
CA MET A 1 26.34 21.80 -17.25
C MET A 1 25.12 21.23 -16.56
N GLY A 2 25.29 20.55 -15.42
CA GLY A 2 24.19 19.92 -14.70
C GLY A 2 23.51 20.93 -13.77
N THR A 3 22.17 20.90 -13.72
CA THR A 3 21.39 21.70 -12.77
C THR A 3 21.68 21.20 -11.35
N PRO A 4 22.03 22.08 -10.39
CA PRO A 4 22.27 21.67 -9.01
C PRO A 4 21.02 20.99 -8.41
N LEU A 5 21.20 19.89 -7.69
CA LEU A 5 20.11 19.09 -7.09
C LEU A 5 19.17 19.92 -6.20
N ALA A 6 19.71 20.92 -5.50
CA ALA A 6 18.92 21.83 -4.67
C ALA A 6 17.90 22.64 -5.49
N ARG A 7 18.30 23.09 -6.68
CA ARG A 7 17.45 23.83 -7.61
C ARG A 7 16.35 22.94 -8.19
N LEU A 8 16.65 21.69 -8.50
CA LEU A 8 15.65 20.71 -8.94
C LEU A 8 14.59 20.43 -7.86
N ARG A 9 15.01 20.34 -6.59
CA ARG A 9 14.09 20.16 -5.46
C ARG A 9 13.17 21.36 -5.26
N GLU A 10 13.70 22.57 -5.42
CA GLU A 10 12.92 23.81 -5.30
C GLU A 10 11.94 23.97 -6.47
N GLU A 11 12.38 23.66 -7.69
CA GLU A 11 11.53 23.62 -8.88
C GLU A 11 10.41 22.56 -8.73
N LEU A 12 10.71 21.38 -8.17
CA LEU A 12 9.71 20.34 -7.87
C LEU A 12 8.69 20.81 -6.82
N ALA A 13 9.14 21.41 -5.71
CA ALA A 13 8.22 21.91 -4.68
C ALA A 13 7.26 22.99 -5.21
N VAL A 14 7.75 23.88 -6.07
CA VAL A 14 6.90 24.88 -6.74
C VAL A 14 5.90 24.23 -7.69
N LEU A 15 6.31 23.18 -8.40
CA LEU A 15 5.43 22.42 -9.28
C LEU A 15 4.33 21.71 -8.47
N GLU A 16 4.70 21.00 -7.41
CA GLU A 16 3.76 20.31 -6.50
C GLU A 16 2.73 21.28 -5.91
N ASP A 17 3.16 22.47 -5.48
CA ASP A 17 2.23 23.48 -4.95
C ASP A 17 1.29 24.03 -6.03
N ARG A 18 1.77 24.21 -7.27
CA ARG A 18 0.92 24.61 -8.40
C ARG A 18 -0.08 23.52 -8.78
N THR A 19 0.35 22.26 -8.80
CA THR A 19 -0.53 21.11 -9.07
C THR A 19 -1.61 21.03 -8.01
N ARG A 20 -1.24 21.13 -6.72
CA ARG A 20 -2.21 21.15 -5.61
C ARG A 20 -3.22 22.29 -5.75
N ARG A 21 -2.77 23.48 -6.15
CA ARG A 21 -3.67 24.63 -6.42
C ARG A 21 -4.56 24.41 -7.64
N ALA A 22 -4.06 23.79 -8.69
CA ALA A 22 -4.84 23.46 -9.89
C ALA A 22 -5.90 22.39 -9.59
N GLU A 23 -5.54 21.35 -8.83
CA GLU A 23 -6.47 20.33 -8.34
C GLU A 23 -7.55 20.93 -7.45
N ALA A 24 -7.18 21.82 -6.52
CA ALA A 24 -8.15 22.53 -5.69
C ALA A 24 -9.10 23.41 -6.52
N ALA A 25 -8.57 24.15 -7.51
CA ALA A 25 -9.37 24.97 -8.41
C ALA A 25 -10.29 24.11 -9.32
N HIS A 26 -9.82 22.95 -9.76
CA HIS A 26 -10.60 22.00 -10.52
C HIS A 26 -11.73 21.40 -9.68
N ALA A 27 -11.43 20.97 -8.45
CA ALA A 27 -12.44 20.50 -7.49
C ALA A 27 -13.51 21.59 -7.24
N ASP A 28 -13.10 22.84 -7.04
CA ASP A 28 -14.03 23.98 -6.89
C ASP A 28 -14.87 24.25 -8.14
N TRP A 29 -14.28 24.08 -9.31
CA TRP A 29 -15.01 24.21 -10.57
C TRP A 29 -16.01 23.07 -10.74
N VAL A 30 -15.63 21.82 -10.49
CA VAL A 30 -16.54 20.66 -10.53
C VAL A 30 -17.69 20.85 -9.54
N LEU A 31 -17.40 21.29 -8.32
CA LEU A 31 -18.41 21.54 -7.28
C LEU A 31 -19.38 22.65 -7.64
N ARG A 32 -18.92 23.72 -8.33
CA ARG A 32 -19.78 24.82 -8.80
C ARG A 32 -20.57 24.46 -10.06
N SER A 33 -19.98 23.64 -10.93
CA SER A 33 -20.55 23.26 -12.22
C SER A 33 -21.51 22.08 -12.09
N THR A 34 -21.44 21.34 -10.99
CA THR A 34 -22.45 20.34 -10.62
C THR A 34 -23.70 21.09 -10.18
N PRO A 35 -24.79 21.12 -10.96
CA PRO A 35 -26.04 21.69 -10.50
C PRO A 35 -26.42 21.03 -9.18
N PRO A 36 -26.98 21.77 -8.20
CA PRO A 36 -27.42 21.15 -6.96
C PRO A 36 -28.33 19.99 -7.34
N PRO A 37 -28.04 18.74 -6.95
CA PRO A 37 -28.78 17.56 -7.41
C PRO A 37 -30.24 17.56 -6.92
N PHE A 38 -30.66 18.61 -6.20
CA PHE A 38 -31.90 18.68 -5.49
C PHE A 38 -32.48 20.09 -5.49
N ALA A 39 -33.60 20.26 -6.20
CA ALA A 39 -34.58 21.28 -5.89
C ALA A 39 -35.47 20.76 -4.77
N GLY A 40 -35.49 21.46 -3.64
CA GLY A 40 -36.44 21.26 -2.56
C GLY A 40 -37.87 21.54 -3.03
N PRO A 41 -38.87 21.52 -2.13
CA PRO A 41 -40.14 22.14 -2.47
C PRO A 41 -39.84 23.55 -3.01
N GLU A 42 -40.32 23.86 -4.22
CA GLU A 42 -40.01 25.07 -5.00
C GLU A 42 -40.32 26.39 -4.27
N GLU A 43 -40.94 26.34 -3.08
CA GLU A 43 -41.45 27.49 -2.33
C GLU A 43 -40.72 27.78 -1.00
N ASP A 44 -39.80 26.93 -0.51
CA ASP A 44 -39.14 27.19 0.79
C ASP A 44 -37.64 27.52 0.65
N ASP A 45 -37.39 28.81 0.41
CA ASP A 45 -36.05 29.43 0.33
C ASP A 45 -35.20 29.21 1.58
N THR A 46 -35.81 28.94 2.74
CA THR A 46 -35.09 28.77 4.01
C THR A 46 -34.44 27.39 4.07
N TRP A 47 -35.19 26.34 3.73
CA TRP A 47 -34.67 24.97 3.62
C TRP A 47 -33.52 24.86 2.60
N GLN A 48 -33.69 25.50 1.43
CA GLN A 48 -32.68 25.52 0.38
C GLN A 48 -31.38 26.22 0.80
N ARG A 49 -31.48 27.34 1.52
CA ARG A 49 -30.32 28.06 2.05
C ARG A 49 -29.56 27.23 3.09
N GLU A 50 -30.28 26.60 4.02
CA GLU A 50 -29.66 25.74 5.05
C GLU A 50 -28.90 24.58 4.41
N LEU A 51 -29.50 23.88 3.45
CA LEU A 51 -28.85 22.79 2.73
C LEU A 51 -27.55 23.22 2.04
N ARG A 52 -27.56 24.37 1.33
CA ARG A 52 -26.36 24.90 0.66
C ARG A 52 -25.26 25.25 1.65
N ALA A 53 -25.59 25.90 2.78
CA ALA A 53 -24.64 26.24 3.82
C ALA A 53 -24.00 24.98 4.43
N ARG A 54 -24.81 23.96 4.71
CA ARG A 54 -24.34 22.67 5.25
C ARG A 54 -23.45 21.92 4.27
N ARG A 55 -23.82 21.91 2.98
CA ARG A 55 -23.01 21.28 1.94
C ARG A 55 -21.65 21.98 1.79
N ALA A 56 -21.62 23.31 1.85
CA ALA A 56 -20.36 24.06 1.83
C ALA A 56 -19.45 23.68 3.03
N ALA A 57 -20.01 23.55 4.23
CA ALA A 57 -19.25 23.14 5.42
C ALA A 57 -18.73 21.70 5.32
N VAL A 58 -19.54 20.76 4.82
CA VAL A 58 -19.12 19.36 4.61
C VAL A 58 -18.00 19.25 3.57
N LEU A 59 -18.09 20.05 2.50
CA LEU A 59 -17.04 20.10 1.47
C LEU A 59 -15.74 20.69 2.03
N ASP A 60 -15.82 21.70 2.90
CA ASP A 60 -14.64 22.28 3.54
C ASP A 60 -13.97 21.30 4.52
N GLU A 61 -14.76 20.57 5.31
CA GLU A 61 -14.29 19.45 6.15
C GLU A 61 -13.61 18.39 5.26
N HIS A 62 -14.22 18.05 4.13
CA HIS A 62 -13.67 17.08 3.20
C HIS A 62 -12.34 17.55 2.63
N ARG A 63 -12.22 18.82 2.18
CA ARG A 63 -10.98 19.42 1.64
C ARG A 63 -9.83 19.44 2.63
N SER A 64 -10.13 19.62 3.92
CA SER A 64 -9.14 19.72 4.99
C SER A 64 -8.59 18.37 5.48
N ARG A 65 -9.17 17.23 5.05
CA ARG A 65 -8.60 15.90 5.30
C ARG A 65 -7.48 15.56 4.30
N PRO A 66 -6.33 15.02 4.74
CA PRO A 66 -5.29 14.51 3.84
C PRO A 66 -5.81 13.35 2.97
N ASP A 67 -5.36 13.26 1.71
CA ASP A 67 -5.77 12.23 0.74
C ASP A 67 -5.59 10.79 1.25
N ALA A 68 -4.50 10.51 1.98
CA ALA A 68 -4.25 9.20 2.58
C ALA A 68 -5.31 8.76 3.60
N ALA A 69 -6.09 9.69 4.16
CA ALA A 69 -7.18 9.42 5.09
C ALA A 69 -8.57 9.37 4.42
N ARG A 70 -8.68 9.71 3.13
CA ARG A 70 -9.96 9.79 2.41
C ARG A 70 -10.48 8.40 2.00
N ASP A 71 -9.61 7.50 1.55
CA ASP A 71 -10.06 6.27 0.85
C ASP A 71 -9.54 4.95 1.43
N ALA A 72 -8.54 4.97 2.33
CA ALA A 72 -7.84 3.74 2.74
C ALA A 72 -8.37 3.04 4.00
N ASP A 73 -9.19 3.71 4.84
CA ASP A 73 -9.65 3.14 6.12
C ASP A 73 -11.17 2.84 6.12
N PRO A 74 -11.57 1.57 5.96
CA PRO A 74 -12.96 1.14 6.09
C PRO A 74 -13.60 1.53 7.43
N SER A 75 -12.80 1.68 8.49
CA SER A 75 -13.27 2.10 9.81
C SER A 75 -13.60 3.60 9.85
N ALA A 76 -12.92 4.43 9.06
CA ALA A 76 -13.23 5.85 8.94
C ALA A 76 -14.56 6.07 8.18
N ALA A 77 -14.78 5.31 7.10
CA ALA A 77 -16.05 5.34 6.37
C ALA A 77 -17.23 4.90 7.25
N ARG A 78 -17.05 3.84 8.05
CA ARG A 78 -18.07 3.39 9.00
C ARG A 78 -18.34 4.44 10.08
N ARG A 79 -17.31 5.08 10.64
CA ARG A 79 -17.46 6.18 11.62
C ARG A 79 -18.21 7.37 11.03
N ALA A 80 -17.97 7.70 9.75
CA ALA A 80 -18.69 8.77 9.06
C ALA A 80 -20.19 8.45 8.89
N ASP A 81 -20.53 7.21 8.53
CA ASP A 81 -21.92 6.76 8.42
C ASP A 81 -22.60 6.72 9.81
N GLU A 82 -21.87 6.32 10.86
CA GLU A 82 -22.36 6.32 12.24
C GLU A 82 -22.61 7.75 12.77
N ALA A 83 -21.76 8.71 12.38
CA ALA A 83 -21.86 10.13 12.73
C ALA A 83 -23.01 10.88 12.04
N LEU A 84 -23.76 10.25 11.13
CA LEU A 84 -24.96 10.85 10.54
C LEU A 84 -25.97 11.24 11.62
N PRO A 85 -26.58 12.44 11.53
CA PRO A 85 -27.46 12.98 12.57
C PRO A 85 -28.63 12.05 12.88
N GLN A 86 -28.92 11.89 14.17
CA GLN A 86 -30.02 11.07 14.65
C GLN A 86 -31.26 11.95 14.90
N PRO A 87 -32.45 11.51 14.47
CA PRO A 87 -33.67 12.23 14.83
C PRO A 87 -33.99 12.05 16.33
N PRO A 88 -34.41 13.13 17.04
CA PRO A 88 -34.78 13.09 18.45
C PRO A 88 -36.01 12.21 18.71
N GLY A 89 -36.46 12.16 19.97
CA GLY A 89 -37.72 11.53 20.35
C GLY A 89 -38.90 12.14 19.58
N ALA A 90 -39.96 11.35 19.35
CA ALA A 90 -41.12 11.84 18.60
C ALA A 90 -41.84 13.00 19.30
N GLU A 91 -41.78 13.05 20.64
CA GLU A 91 -42.39 14.11 21.46
C GLU A 91 -41.63 15.44 21.38
N GLU A 92 -40.33 15.38 21.09
CA GLU A 92 -39.42 16.51 20.99
C GLU A 92 -39.27 17.02 19.56
N LEU A 93 -39.56 16.17 18.56
CA LEU A 93 -39.36 16.48 17.15
C LEU A 93 -40.29 17.60 16.69
N ARG A 94 -39.72 18.78 16.43
CA ARG A 94 -40.42 19.91 15.82
C ARG A 94 -40.24 19.93 14.30
N HIS A 95 -41.05 20.75 13.62
CA HIS A 95 -40.90 20.97 12.18
C HIS A 95 -39.51 21.52 11.83
N GLU A 96 -39.01 22.48 12.61
CA GLU A 96 -37.67 23.05 12.46
C GLU A 96 -36.56 22.00 12.61
N ASP A 97 -36.71 21.03 13.51
CA ASP A 97 -35.77 19.91 13.63
C ASP A 97 -35.80 19.00 12.41
N ALA A 98 -36.98 18.72 11.84
CA ALA A 98 -37.08 17.92 10.62
C ALA A 98 -36.42 18.61 9.42
N VAL A 99 -36.57 19.93 9.31
CA VAL A 99 -35.88 20.78 8.30
C VAL A 99 -34.36 20.77 8.56
N ARG A 100 -33.91 21.01 9.78
CA ARG A 100 -32.46 21.03 10.10
C ARG A 100 -31.80 19.67 9.86
N ILE A 101 -32.37 18.60 10.40
CA ILE A 101 -31.83 17.23 10.31
C ILE A 101 -31.91 16.72 8.89
N GLY A 102 -33.02 16.98 8.19
CA GLY A 102 -33.14 16.64 6.77
C GLY A 102 -32.04 17.30 5.93
N ALA A 103 -31.76 18.58 6.17
CA ALA A 103 -30.74 19.32 5.43
C ALA A 103 -29.34 18.78 5.72
N GLU A 104 -29.07 18.46 6.99
CA GLU A 104 -27.81 17.87 7.42
C GLU A 104 -27.59 16.47 6.81
N LEU A 105 -28.62 15.63 6.76
CA LEU A 105 -28.56 14.31 6.13
C LEU A 105 -28.21 14.40 4.64
N LEU A 106 -28.90 15.24 3.89
CA LEU A 106 -28.65 15.40 2.45
C LEU A 106 -27.33 16.11 2.15
N ALA A 107 -26.86 16.99 3.04
CA ALA A 107 -25.55 17.62 2.92
C ALA A 107 -24.39 16.62 3.09
N ARG A 108 -24.62 15.51 3.79
CA ARG A 108 -23.65 14.42 4.02
C ARG A 108 -23.67 13.36 2.92
N LEU A 109 -24.50 13.50 1.88
CA LEU A 109 -24.37 12.68 0.68
C LEU A 109 -23.01 12.90 0.04
N ASP A 110 -22.43 11.81 -0.44
CA ASP A 110 -21.12 11.86 -1.08
C ASP A 110 -21.13 12.78 -2.32
N VAL A 111 -20.01 13.45 -2.56
CA VAL A 111 -19.87 14.47 -3.60
C VAL A 111 -20.15 13.91 -4.99
N ALA A 112 -19.77 12.65 -5.25
CA ALA A 112 -20.04 11.98 -6.51
C ALA A 112 -21.40 11.24 -6.56
N ALA A 113 -22.29 11.45 -5.58
CA ALA A 113 -23.66 10.95 -5.66
C ALA A 113 -24.44 11.72 -6.73
N THR A 114 -25.08 10.99 -7.63
CA THR A 114 -25.95 11.57 -8.68
C THR A 114 -27.32 11.94 -8.11
N ALA A 115 -28.14 12.64 -8.91
CA ALA A 115 -29.51 12.95 -8.53
C ALA A 115 -30.37 11.68 -8.34
N GLU A 116 -30.12 10.64 -9.14
CA GLU A 116 -30.79 9.34 -9.01
C GLU A 116 -30.39 8.64 -7.71
N ASP A 117 -29.10 8.63 -7.39
CA ASP A 117 -28.56 8.09 -6.13
C ASP A 117 -29.22 8.77 -4.91
N ALA A 118 -29.44 10.09 -4.98
CA ALA A 118 -29.99 10.90 -3.89
C ALA A 118 -31.54 10.84 -3.77
N ALA A 119 -32.26 10.34 -4.77
CA ALA A 119 -33.71 10.43 -4.86
C ALA A 119 -34.46 9.75 -3.68
N PRO A 120 -34.06 8.55 -3.20
CA PRO A 120 -34.75 7.90 -2.07
C PRO A 120 -34.60 8.67 -0.75
N ALA A 121 -33.39 9.16 -0.45
CA ALA A 121 -33.12 9.96 0.74
C ALA A 121 -33.91 11.27 0.70
N THR A 122 -33.92 11.91 -0.47
CA THR A 122 -34.68 13.12 -0.75
C THR A 122 -36.18 12.94 -0.51
N ALA A 123 -36.77 11.89 -1.07
CA ALA A 123 -38.19 11.60 -0.91
C ALA A 123 -38.54 11.36 0.57
N ALA A 124 -37.71 10.62 1.30
CA ALA A 124 -37.88 10.38 2.72
C ALA A 124 -37.83 11.68 3.53
N VAL A 125 -36.86 12.57 3.28
CA VAL A 125 -36.78 13.88 3.95
C VAL A 125 -38.02 14.74 3.66
N ARG A 126 -38.48 14.79 2.40
CA ARG A 126 -39.70 15.52 2.04
C ARG A 126 -40.92 15.00 2.80
N HIS A 127 -41.06 13.67 2.92
CA HIS A 127 -42.14 13.06 3.70
C HIS A 127 -42.01 13.33 5.21
N ALA A 128 -40.78 13.42 5.73
CA ALA A 128 -40.54 13.79 7.12
C ALA A 128 -41.00 15.23 7.42
N ILE A 129 -40.56 16.21 6.61
CA ILE A 129 -40.90 17.62 6.78
C ILE A 129 -42.42 17.84 6.72
N ALA A 130 -43.09 17.24 5.73
CA ALA A 130 -44.54 17.33 5.58
C ALA A 130 -45.31 16.69 6.76
N ALA A 131 -44.75 15.66 7.40
CA ALA A 131 -45.37 14.99 8.54
C ALA A 131 -45.04 15.65 9.89
N ALA A 132 -44.00 16.48 9.99
CA ALA A 132 -43.44 16.90 11.27
C ALA A 132 -44.42 17.69 12.16
N ALA A 133 -45.27 18.54 11.58
CA ALA A 133 -46.22 19.36 12.34
C ALA A 133 -47.44 18.58 12.86
N THR A 134 -47.84 17.50 12.18
CA THR A 134 -49.12 16.80 12.44
C THR A 134 -48.93 15.37 12.94
N ARG A 135 -47.82 14.71 12.58
CA ARG A 135 -47.51 13.31 12.89
C ARG A 135 -46.01 13.14 13.18
N PRO A 136 -45.53 13.60 14.35
CA PRO A 136 -44.10 13.56 14.69
C PRO A 136 -43.49 12.15 14.68
N LEU A 137 -44.26 11.13 15.09
CA LEU A 137 -43.80 9.74 15.02
C LEU A 137 -43.49 9.30 13.59
N LYS A 138 -44.36 9.67 12.63
CA LYS A 138 -44.17 9.37 11.21
C LYS A 138 -43.00 10.15 10.62
N ALA A 139 -42.85 11.41 11.00
CA ALA A 139 -41.72 12.23 10.59
C ALA A 139 -40.38 11.63 11.06
N ARG A 140 -40.32 11.16 12.31
CA ARG A 140 -39.15 10.46 12.86
C ARG A 140 -38.80 9.20 12.07
N THR A 141 -39.79 8.39 11.68
CA THR A 141 -39.58 7.20 10.86
C THR A 141 -38.95 7.57 9.52
N HIS A 142 -39.49 8.58 8.84
CA HIS A 142 -38.95 9.04 7.55
C HIS A 142 -37.54 9.64 7.67
N LEU A 143 -37.19 10.32 8.77
CA LEU A 143 -35.81 10.77 9.01
C LEU A 143 -34.85 9.60 9.23
N ARG A 144 -35.29 8.52 9.90
CA ARG A 144 -34.50 7.28 10.02
C ARG A 144 -34.30 6.59 8.68
N GLU A 145 -35.34 6.55 7.85
CA GLU A 145 -35.26 6.04 6.48
C GLU A 145 -34.27 6.87 5.65
N ALA A 146 -34.37 8.21 5.70
CA ALA A 146 -33.43 9.11 5.03
C ALA A 146 -31.98 8.84 5.47
N ARG A 147 -31.74 8.71 6.78
CA ARG A 147 -30.41 8.36 7.31
C ARG A 147 -29.87 7.05 6.75
N ARG A 148 -30.72 6.01 6.67
CA ARG A 148 -30.34 4.73 6.06
C ARG A 148 -30.01 4.90 4.58
N PHE A 149 -30.86 5.60 3.82
CA PHE A 149 -30.63 5.83 2.39
C PHE A 149 -29.35 6.60 2.11
N VAL A 150 -29.02 7.61 2.92
CA VAL A 150 -27.73 8.35 2.78
C VAL A 150 -26.55 7.42 3.02
N ALA A 151 -26.57 6.61 4.08
CA ALA A 151 -25.49 5.65 4.36
C ALA A 151 -25.34 4.61 3.24
N ASP A 152 -26.45 4.04 2.75
CA ASP A 152 -26.46 3.06 1.66
C ASP A 152 -25.91 3.67 0.36
N THR A 153 -26.35 4.90 0.04
CA THR A 153 -25.90 5.65 -1.14
C THR A 153 -24.40 5.92 -1.07
N ASN A 154 -23.91 6.44 0.06
CA ASN A 154 -22.51 6.74 0.24
C ASN A 154 -21.64 5.46 0.11
N ARG A 155 -22.09 4.33 0.66
CA ARG A 155 -21.42 3.04 0.47
C ARG A 155 -21.39 2.62 -1.00
N ALA A 156 -22.50 2.75 -1.71
CA ALA A 156 -22.59 2.38 -3.13
C ALA A 156 -21.71 3.27 -4.02
N VAL A 157 -21.68 4.58 -3.78
CA VAL A 157 -20.86 5.56 -4.51
C VAL A 157 -19.37 5.29 -4.28
N ARG A 158 -18.96 5.04 -3.04
CA ARG A 158 -17.56 4.65 -2.73
C ARG A 158 -17.16 3.35 -3.41
N ALA A 159 -18.02 2.33 -3.36
CA ALA A 159 -17.77 1.06 -4.03
C ALA A 159 -17.65 1.22 -5.55
N ARG A 160 -18.46 2.10 -6.16
CA ARG A 160 -18.37 2.44 -7.59
C ARG A 160 -17.02 3.09 -7.93
N ARG A 161 -16.60 4.12 -7.18
CA ARG A 161 -15.29 4.77 -7.37
C ARG A 161 -14.12 3.81 -7.21
N TYR A 162 -14.12 3.01 -6.15
CA TYR A 162 -13.07 2.01 -5.94
C TYR A 162 -12.97 1.02 -7.12
N ALA A 163 -14.11 0.61 -7.67
CA ALA A 163 -14.14 -0.26 -8.83
C ALA A 163 -13.61 0.45 -10.09
N GLU A 164 -13.96 1.72 -10.32
CA GLU A 164 -13.45 2.55 -11.41
C GLU A 164 -11.94 2.78 -11.31
N GLU A 165 -11.42 3.13 -10.14
CA GLU A 165 -9.99 3.29 -9.88
C GLU A 165 -9.21 2.00 -10.11
N ARG A 166 -9.73 0.87 -9.60
CA ARG A 166 -9.16 -0.44 -9.85
C ARG A 166 -9.16 -0.78 -11.34
N ALA A 167 -10.27 -0.52 -12.04
CA ALA A 167 -10.38 -0.77 -13.48
C ALA A 167 -9.38 0.08 -14.28
N ALA A 168 -9.20 1.36 -13.92
CA ALA A 168 -8.22 2.24 -14.54
C ALA A 168 -6.79 1.75 -14.30
N ALA A 169 -6.45 1.34 -13.07
CA ALA A 169 -5.14 0.77 -12.75
C ALA A 169 -4.87 -0.53 -13.52
N GLN A 170 -5.85 -1.44 -13.59
CA GLN A 170 -5.75 -2.68 -14.36
C GLN A 170 -5.63 -2.42 -15.86
N LEU A 171 -6.39 -1.46 -16.40
CA LEU A 171 -6.31 -1.07 -17.81
C LEU A 171 -4.91 -0.55 -18.14
N HIS A 172 -4.42 0.40 -17.35
CA HIS A 172 -3.08 0.94 -17.51
C HIS A 172 -2.02 -0.17 -17.48
N PHE A 173 -2.09 -1.07 -16.49
CA PHE A 173 -1.17 -2.21 -16.38
C PHE A 173 -1.20 -3.15 -17.60
N LEU A 174 -2.38 -3.44 -18.13
CA LEU A 174 -2.53 -4.30 -19.32
C LEU A 174 -2.12 -3.59 -20.63
N GLU A 175 -2.13 -2.26 -20.66
CA GLU A 175 -1.67 -1.47 -21.81
C GLU A 175 -0.16 -1.22 -21.82
N THR A 176 0.50 -1.31 -20.66
CA THR A 176 1.96 -1.07 -20.53
C THR A 176 2.76 -2.02 -21.43
N THR A 177 3.36 -1.50 -22.50
CA THR A 177 4.18 -2.29 -23.42
C THR A 177 5.49 -2.73 -22.78
N ALA A 178 6.02 -3.87 -23.25
CA ALA A 178 7.40 -4.27 -22.92
C ALA A 178 8.40 -3.20 -23.42
N PRO A 179 9.57 -3.04 -22.77
CA PRO A 179 10.68 -2.26 -23.32
C PRO A 179 11.02 -2.69 -24.76
N GLN A 180 11.56 -1.77 -25.58
CA GLN A 180 11.75 -1.96 -27.03
C GLN A 180 12.60 -3.19 -27.42
N ASP A 181 13.45 -3.68 -26.50
CA ASP A 181 14.37 -4.80 -26.73
C ASP A 181 14.00 -6.06 -25.93
N ALA A 182 12.81 -6.10 -25.34
CA ALA A 182 12.29 -7.25 -24.62
C ALA A 182 11.20 -7.96 -25.44
N ASP A 183 11.04 -9.27 -25.22
CA ASP A 183 9.92 -10.02 -25.80
C ASP A 183 8.59 -9.30 -25.51
N PRO A 184 7.63 -9.24 -26.45
CA PRO A 184 6.35 -8.60 -26.19
C PRO A 184 5.62 -9.29 -25.03
N LEU A 185 4.90 -8.50 -24.23
CA LEU A 185 4.00 -9.05 -23.21
C LEU A 185 2.75 -9.63 -23.89
N PRO A 186 2.12 -10.68 -23.32
CA PRO A 186 0.89 -11.23 -23.87
C PRO A 186 -0.20 -10.15 -24.04
N PRO A 187 -0.78 -10.00 -25.25
CA PRO A 187 -1.81 -9.00 -25.48
C PRO A 187 -3.12 -9.39 -24.78
N ALA A 188 -3.87 -8.40 -24.29
CA ALA A 188 -5.13 -8.57 -23.57
C ALA A 188 -6.28 -7.75 -24.18
N PRO A 189 -6.59 -7.91 -25.49
CA PRO A 189 -7.54 -7.04 -26.18
C PRO A 189 -8.98 -7.19 -25.68
N ALA A 190 -9.38 -8.39 -25.24
CA ALA A 190 -10.72 -8.64 -24.72
C ALA A 190 -10.91 -7.98 -23.34
N GLU A 191 -9.94 -8.14 -22.45
CA GLU A 191 -9.97 -7.63 -21.09
C GLU A 191 -9.83 -6.10 -21.06
N THR A 192 -8.94 -5.53 -21.89
CA THR A 192 -8.83 -4.08 -22.04
C THR A 192 -10.10 -3.46 -22.63
N ALA A 193 -10.80 -4.14 -23.54
CA ALA A 193 -12.10 -3.68 -24.05
C ALA A 193 -13.20 -3.69 -22.98
N LEU A 194 -13.23 -4.71 -22.11
CA LEU A 194 -14.16 -4.76 -20.97
C LEU A 194 -13.91 -3.60 -20.00
N LEU A 195 -12.65 -3.35 -19.66
CA LEU A 195 -12.25 -2.27 -18.75
C LEU A 195 -12.56 -0.89 -19.33
N ARG A 196 -12.26 -0.65 -20.62
CA ARG A 196 -12.64 0.59 -21.31
C ARG A 196 -14.15 0.78 -21.32
N ARG A 197 -14.92 -0.26 -21.63
CA ARG A 197 -16.39 -0.19 -21.59
C ARG A 197 -16.90 0.21 -20.20
N MET A 198 -16.33 -0.36 -19.14
CA MET A 198 -16.70 0.01 -17.78
C MET A 198 -16.42 1.49 -17.48
N LEU A 199 -15.26 2.01 -17.92
CA LEU A 199 -14.85 3.39 -17.68
C LEU A 199 -15.63 4.40 -18.56
N ASP A 200 -15.89 4.05 -19.81
CA ASP A 200 -16.55 4.93 -20.79
C ASP A 200 -18.08 4.95 -20.62
N GLU A 201 -18.69 3.78 -20.37
CA GLU A 201 -20.15 3.62 -20.28
C GLU A 201 -20.66 3.58 -18.83
N GLY A 202 -19.78 3.53 -17.84
CA GLY A 202 -20.15 3.37 -16.42
C GLY A 202 -20.76 2.00 -16.08
N ARG A 203 -20.67 1.03 -17.00
CA ARG A 203 -21.25 -0.31 -16.83
C ARG A 203 -20.37 -1.16 -15.91
N ARG A 204 -20.94 -1.67 -14.83
CA ARG A 204 -20.26 -2.61 -13.95
C ARG A 204 -19.93 -3.91 -14.70
N LEU A 205 -18.72 -4.42 -14.46
CA LEU A 205 -18.32 -5.74 -14.91
C LEU A 205 -19.13 -6.82 -14.17
N GLU A 206 -19.60 -7.79 -14.93
CA GLU A 206 -20.21 -9.00 -14.39
C GLU A 206 -19.15 -9.84 -13.65
N PRO A 207 -19.54 -10.71 -12.69
CA PRO A 207 -18.58 -11.49 -11.92
C PRO A 207 -17.66 -12.40 -12.74
N HIS A 208 -18.08 -12.82 -13.92
CA HIS A 208 -17.25 -13.61 -14.84
C HIS A 208 -16.29 -12.73 -15.65
N GLU A 209 -16.71 -11.53 -16.06
CA GLU A 209 -15.86 -10.54 -16.72
C GLU A 209 -14.76 -10.04 -15.76
N GLN A 210 -15.12 -9.78 -14.50
CA GLN A 210 -14.14 -9.41 -13.48
C GLN A 210 -13.09 -10.50 -13.25
N ARG A 211 -13.51 -11.77 -13.18
CA ARG A 211 -12.58 -12.91 -13.06
C ARG A 211 -11.65 -13.02 -14.26
N GLN A 212 -12.18 -12.84 -15.47
CA GLN A 212 -11.36 -12.86 -16.68
C GLN A 212 -10.27 -11.78 -16.65
N VAL A 213 -10.61 -10.55 -16.24
CA VAL A 213 -9.63 -9.46 -16.07
C VAL A 213 -8.60 -9.82 -15.00
N ASP A 214 -9.06 -10.30 -13.84
CA ASP A 214 -8.18 -10.64 -12.72
C ASP A 214 -7.21 -11.78 -13.07
N ASP A 215 -7.67 -12.82 -13.77
CA ASP A 215 -6.85 -13.93 -14.25
C ASP A 215 -5.78 -13.44 -15.24
N ARG A 216 -6.14 -12.53 -16.15
CA ARG A 216 -5.20 -11.97 -17.12
C ARG A 216 -4.15 -11.08 -16.45
N VAL A 217 -4.55 -10.27 -15.47
CA VAL A 217 -3.63 -9.46 -14.67
C VAL A 217 -2.67 -10.37 -13.91
N ALA A 218 -3.17 -11.44 -13.29
CA ALA A 218 -2.36 -12.42 -12.58
C ALA A 218 -1.36 -13.14 -13.50
N GLU A 219 -1.78 -13.57 -14.69
CA GLU A 219 -0.91 -14.19 -15.69
C GLU A 219 0.21 -13.25 -16.13
N ARG A 220 -0.12 -11.98 -16.42
CA ARG A 220 0.88 -10.99 -16.83
C ARG A 220 1.84 -10.64 -15.70
N LEU A 221 1.37 -10.55 -14.46
CA LEU A 221 2.23 -10.38 -13.28
C LEU A 221 3.19 -11.57 -13.14
N ALA A 222 2.71 -12.80 -13.28
CA ALA A 222 3.54 -14.00 -13.20
C ALA A 222 4.60 -14.04 -14.31
N GLU A 223 4.29 -13.55 -15.51
CA GLU A 223 5.24 -13.45 -16.63
C GLU A 223 6.28 -12.35 -16.39
N LEU A 224 5.88 -11.17 -15.91
CA LEU A 224 6.81 -10.10 -15.54
C LEU A 224 7.76 -10.53 -14.42
N GLU A 225 7.23 -11.24 -13.43
CA GLU A 225 8.02 -11.81 -12.35
C GLU A 225 9.03 -12.83 -12.89
N ARG A 226 8.59 -13.74 -13.76
CA ARG A 226 9.49 -14.73 -14.40
C ARG A 226 10.64 -14.03 -15.11
N ARG A 227 10.35 -12.99 -15.89
CA ARG A 227 11.37 -12.21 -16.62
C ARG A 227 12.30 -11.44 -15.68
N TYR A 228 11.77 -10.88 -14.60
CA TYR A 228 12.57 -10.21 -13.58
C TYR A 228 13.58 -11.18 -12.95
N VAL A 229 13.11 -12.35 -12.51
CA VAL A 229 13.97 -13.39 -11.93
C VAL A 229 15.01 -13.90 -12.95
N GLU A 230 14.59 -14.14 -14.19
CA GLU A 230 15.50 -14.54 -15.28
C GLU A 230 16.60 -13.49 -15.52
N ARG A 231 16.25 -12.20 -15.56
CA ARG A 231 17.22 -11.11 -15.72
C ARG A 231 18.17 -11.04 -14.54
N MET A 232 17.66 -11.10 -13.31
CA MET A 232 18.50 -11.06 -12.10
C MET A 232 19.51 -12.22 -12.10
N LEU A 233 19.08 -13.44 -12.42
CA LEU A 233 19.96 -14.60 -12.50
C LEU A 233 20.95 -14.50 -13.65
N ARG A 234 20.55 -13.98 -14.81
CA ARG A 234 21.44 -13.77 -15.96
C ARG A 234 22.56 -12.79 -15.63
N ILE A 235 22.25 -11.66 -14.98
CA ILE A 235 23.26 -10.69 -14.56
C ILE A 235 24.17 -11.33 -13.49
N ALA A 236 23.59 -11.99 -12.50
CA ALA A 236 24.32 -12.59 -11.39
C ALA A 236 25.30 -13.71 -11.82
N VAL A 237 24.90 -14.54 -12.78
CA VAL A 237 25.69 -15.70 -13.21
C VAL A 237 26.58 -15.40 -14.41
N LEU A 238 26.04 -14.73 -15.42
CA LEU A 238 26.73 -14.54 -16.69
C LEU A 238 27.42 -13.18 -16.78
N GLY A 239 27.16 -12.25 -15.86
CA GLY A 239 27.70 -10.89 -15.90
C GLY A 239 27.24 -10.09 -17.12
N THR A 240 26.17 -10.53 -17.79
CA THR A 240 25.65 -9.90 -19.00
C THR A 240 24.21 -9.47 -18.80
N ASP A 241 23.89 -8.22 -19.10
CA ASP A 241 22.53 -7.81 -19.41
C ASP A 241 22.38 -7.79 -20.94
N ARG A 242 21.38 -8.46 -21.50
CA ARG A 242 21.13 -8.41 -22.96
C ARG A 242 20.23 -7.24 -23.35
N CYS A 243 19.63 -6.52 -22.40
CA CYS A 243 18.82 -5.34 -22.69
C CYS A 243 19.64 -4.05 -22.83
N ASP A 244 20.91 -4.06 -22.46
CA ASP A 244 21.86 -3.01 -22.77
C ASP A 244 23.08 -3.69 -23.38
N ASP A 245 23.36 -3.47 -24.66
CA ASP A 245 24.59 -3.91 -25.36
C ASP A 245 25.88 -3.24 -24.78
N ARG A 246 25.83 -2.76 -23.54
CA ARG A 246 27.01 -2.48 -22.75
C ARG A 246 27.48 -3.78 -22.12
N PRO A 247 28.69 -4.26 -22.44
CA PRO A 247 29.35 -5.19 -21.55
C PRO A 247 29.39 -4.51 -20.18
N ALA A 248 28.76 -5.12 -19.17
CA ALA A 248 29.05 -4.75 -17.79
C ALA A 248 30.57 -4.86 -17.66
N ASP A 249 31.23 -3.76 -17.31
CA ASP A 249 32.69 -3.60 -17.38
C ASP A 249 33.36 -4.89 -16.91
N SER A 250 33.83 -5.68 -17.89
CA SER A 250 34.16 -7.09 -17.72
C SER A 250 35.57 -7.21 -17.15
N SER A 251 35.72 -6.70 -15.93
CA SER A 251 36.86 -6.87 -15.03
C SER A 251 36.34 -7.41 -13.70
N HIS A 252 35.55 -8.48 -13.73
CA HIS A 252 35.01 -9.09 -12.51
C HIS A 252 35.91 -10.29 -12.15
N PRO A 253 36.77 -10.20 -11.11
CA PRO A 253 37.50 -11.36 -10.63
C PRO A 253 36.49 -12.41 -10.13
N ARG A 254 36.72 -13.68 -10.48
CA ARG A 254 35.88 -14.86 -10.21
C ARG A 254 35.69 -15.19 -8.72
N GLU A 255 35.96 -14.26 -7.81
CA GLU A 255 36.04 -14.48 -6.35
C GLU A 255 35.01 -13.68 -5.54
N ARG A 256 34.06 -12.98 -6.19
CA ARG A 256 33.07 -12.14 -5.48
C ARG A 256 31.75 -12.88 -5.28
N LEU A 257 31.32 -13.01 -4.03
CA LEU A 257 30.01 -13.58 -3.67
C LEU A 257 28.90 -12.67 -4.21
N VAL A 258 28.03 -13.21 -5.06
CA VAL A 258 26.90 -12.46 -5.60
C VAL A 258 25.68 -12.68 -4.73
N ARG A 259 25.13 -11.62 -4.15
CA ARG A 259 23.93 -11.67 -3.33
C ARG A 259 22.71 -11.13 -4.08
N LEU A 260 21.63 -11.90 -4.05
CA LEU A 260 20.33 -11.59 -4.63
C LEU A 260 19.24 -11.70 -3.56
N ASP A 261 18.52 -10.60 -3.31
CA ASP A 261 17.34 -10.59 -2.44
C ASP A 261 16.07 -10.58 -3.33
N TRP A 262 15.30 -11.67 -3.32
CA TRP A 262 14.07 -11.83 -4.12
C TRP A 262 12.87 -12.15 -3.23
N THR A 263 11.77 -11.43 -3.43
CA THR A 263 10.50 -11.68 -2.71
C THR A 263 9.57 -12.54 -3.56
N PRO A 264 9.24 -13.76 -3.13
CA PRO A 264 8.23 -14.56 -3.82
C PRO A 264 6.83 -13.95 -3.75
N PRO A 265 5.92 -14.28 -4.69
CA PRO A 265 4.59 -13.71 -4.73
C PRO A 265 3.79 -14.00 -3.47
N GLY A 266 3.09 -12.99 -2.96
CA GLY A 266 2.25 -13.12 -1.77
C GLY A 266 3.03 -13.16 -0.44
N TRP A 267 4.35 -12.92 -0.44
CA TRP A 267 5.15 -12.80 0.78
C TRP A 267 5.17 -11.39 1.38
N GLY A 268 4.79 -10.37 0.61
CA GLY A 268 4.80 -8.97 1.06
C GLY A 268 6.22 -8.39 1.15
N ASP A 269 6.40 -7.28 1.87
CA ASP A 269 7.69 -6.62 2.08
C ASP A 269 8.45 -7.14 3.33
N GLU A 270 7.77 -7.93 4.17
CA GLU A 270 8.32 -8.42 5.43
C GLU A 270 9.15 -9.70 5.30
N HIS A 271 9.01 -10.46 4.20
CA HIS A 271 9.75 -11.70 3.95
C HIS A 271 10.33 -11.75 2.54
N TRP A 272 11.51 -12.35 2.39
CA TRP A 272 12.14 -12.58 1.09
C TRP A 272 13.08 -13.79 1.15
N LEU A 273 13.58 -14.22 -0.01
CA LEU A 273 14.66 -15.19 -0.14
C LEU A 273 15.96 -14.45 -0.43
N ARG A 274 17.02 -14.77 0.32
CA ARG A 274 18.38 -14.33 0.04
C ARG A 274 19.13 -15.46 -0.61
N ILE A 275 19.58 -15.24 -1.84
CA ILE A 275 20.35 -16.19 -2.63
C ILE A 275 21.78 -15.67 -2.72
N VAL A 276 22.74 -16.44 -2.24
CA VAL A 276 24.17 -16.14 -2.30
C VAL A 276 24.83 -17.14 -3.24
N LEU A 277 25.42 -16.64 -4.31
CA LEU A 277 26.13 -17.43 -5.31
C LEU A 277 27.62 -17.52 -4.94
N ASP A 278 28.12 -18.75 -4.90
CA ASP A 278 29.50 -19.15 -4.68
C ASP A 278 29.91 -20.12 -5.81
N GLY A 279 30.32 -19.56 -6.94
CA GLY A 279 30.56 -20.32 -8.17
C GLY A 279 29.30 -21.02 -8.67
N GLU A 280 29.30 -22.37 -8.65
CA GLU A 280 28.18 -23.21 -9.10
C GLU A 280 27.16 -23.51 -7.99
N ARG A 281 27.37 -23.01 -6.76
CA ARG A 281 26.48 -23.23 -5.62
C ARG A 281 25.69 -21.97 -5.30
N ALA A 282 24.40 -22.14 -5.06
CA ALA A 282 23.49 -21.08 -4.64
C ALA A 282 22.95 -21.41 -3.24
N ARG A 283 23.45 -20.74 -2.20
CA ARG A 283 22.92 -20.87 -0.85
C ARG A 283 21.70 -19.97 -0.69
N VAL A 284 20.60 -20.51 -0.18
CA VAL A 284 19.36 -19.76 -0.03
C VAL A 284 18.92 -19.75 1.42
N ALA A 285 18.63 -18.57 1.94
CA ALA A 285 18.04 -18.39 3.25
C ALA A 285 16.67 -17.69 3.13
N THR A 286 15.70 -18.15 3.93
CA THR A 286 14.45 -17.42 4.13
C THR A 286 14.71 -16.27 5.08
N MET A 287 14.40 -15.05 4.65
CA MET A 287 14.67 -13.84 5.39
C MET A 287 13.38 -13.20 5.88
N ARG A 288 13.47 -12.49 7.01
CA ARG A 288 12.44 -11.53 7.45
C ARG A 288 13.06 -10.16 7.69
N ARG A 289 12.22 -9.14 7.62
CA ARG A 289 12.57 -7.77 7.99
C ARG A 289 12.95 -7.71 9.46
N GLU A 290 14.10 -7.12 9.74
CA GLU A 290 14.47 -6.78 11.09
C GLU A 290 13.61 -5.60 11.57
N GLN A 291 12.82 -5.81 12.62
CA GLN A 291 12.01 -4.76 13.25
C GLN A 291 12.73 -4.23 14.49
N PRO A 292 13.22 -2.98 14.49
CA PRO A 292 13.90 -2.41 15.64
C PRO A 292 12.96 -2.34 16.85
N GLY A 293 13.39 -2.91 17.98
CA GLY A 293 12.64 -2.83 19.24
C GLY A 293 11.38 -3.71 19.31
N ALA A 294 11.17 -4.61 18.34
CA ALA A 294 10.14 -5.63 18.47
C ALA A 294 10.48 -6.56 19.64
N GLY A 295 9.55 -6.70 20.59
CA GLY A 295 9.67 -7.65 21.71
C GLY A 295 9.66 -9.10 21.24
N ALA A 296 9.40 -10.04 22.16
CA ALA A 296 9.19 -11.44 21.79
C ALA A 296 8.08 -11.54 20.73
N ARG A 297 8.36 -12.22 19.61
CA ARG A 297 7.39 -12.36 18.52
C ARG A 297 6.18 -13.15 19.00
N ASP A 298 5.00 -12.74 18.56
CA ASP A 298 3.78 -13.47 18.86
C ASP A 298 3.71 -14.80 18.06
N ALA A 299 2.77 -15.64 18.46
CA ALA A 299 2.58 -16.95 17.84
C ALA A 299 2.18 -16.87 16.36
N ALA A 300 1.49 -15.81 15.94
CA ALA A 300 1.06 -15.63 14.55
C ALA A 300 2.25 -15.32 13.64
N ALA A 301 3.16 -14.46 14.09
CA ALA A 301 4.40 -14.14 13.38
C ALA A 301 5.33 -15.36 13.28
N LEU A 302 5.40 -16.20 14.33
CA LEU A 302 6.15 -17.46 14.30
C LEU A 302 5.55 -18.46 13.30
N ALA A 303 4.23 -18.64 13.31
CA ALA A 303 3.55 -19.49 12.34
C ALA A 303 3.76 -19.02 10.89
N LEU A 304 3.77 -17.70 10.65
CA LEU A 304 4.04 -17.14 9.34
C LEU A 304 5.48 -17.42 8.87
N ASP A 305 6.48 -17.25 9.75
CA ASP A 305 7.88 -17.58 9.42
C ASP A 305 8.03 -19.08 9.06
N ASP A 306 7.38 -19.98 9.80
CA ASP A 306 7.39 -21.42 9.53
C ASP A 306 6.69 -21.78 8.21
N GLU A 307 5.62 -21.06 7.89
CA GLU A 307 4.93 -21.19 6.59
C GLU A 307 5.84 -20.76 5.44
N ARG A 308 6.50 -19.59 5.55
CA ARG A 308 7.40 -19.08 4.50
C ARG A 308 8.63 -19.98 4.32
N CYS A 309 9.24 -20.45 5.40
CA CYS A 309 10.33 -21.43 5.34
C CYS A 309 9.93 -22.71 4.61
N ARG A 310 8.74 -23.27 4.91
CA ARG A 310 8.24 -24.46 4.20
C ARG A 310 7.92 -24.17 2.73
N GLY A 311 7.41 -22.97 2.44
CA GLY A 311 7.12 -22.52 1.08
C GLY A 311 8.36 -22.25 0.22
N ALA A 312 9.50 -21.91 0.83
CA ALA A 312 10.75 -21.59 0.14
C ALA A 312 11.19 -22.69 -0.84
N GLY A 313 11.06 -23.96 -0.45
CA GLY A 313 11.44 -25.10 -1.30
C GLY A 313 10.74 -25.11 -2.66
N GLY A 314 9.43 -24.82 -2.70
CA GLY A 314 8.68 -24.77 -3.96
C GLY A 314 9.12 -23.63 -4.88
N HIS A 315 9.62 -22.53 -4.31
CA HIS A 315 10.18 -21.41 -5.08
C HIS A 315 11.58 -21.74 -5.64
N LEU A 316 12.37 -22.58 -4.96
CA LEU A 316 13.68 -23.03 -5.45
C LEU A 316 13.56 -23.90 -6.70
N ASP A 317 12.54 -24.75 -6.80
CA ASP A 317 12.32 -25.55 -8.01
C ASP A 317 12.06 -24.68 -9.24
N ARG A 318 11.35 -23.56 -9.06
CA ARG A 318 11.16 -22.56 -10.13
C ARG A 318 12.48 -21.90 -10.53
N LEU A 319 13.34 -21.57 -9.56
CA LEU A 319 14.66 -21.00 -9.85
C LEU A 319 15.58 -21.99 -10.57
N ARG A 320 15.58 -23.27 -10.16
CA ARG A 320 16.31 -24.35 -10.84
C ARG A 320 15.89 -24.50 -12.29
N GLU A 321 14.59 -24.40 -12.57
CA GLU A 321 14.09 -24.47 -13.94
C GLU A 321 14.59 -23.29 -14.78
N ILE A 322 14.55 -22.07 -14.23
CA ILE A 322 15.02 -20.87 -14.91
C ILE A 322 16.53 -20.95 -15.20
N THR A 323 17.36 -21.36 -14.24
CA THR A 323 18.82 -21.47 -14.46
C THR A 323 19.15 -22.53 -15.50
N ARG A 324 18.44 -23.67 -15.50
CA ARG A 324 18.58 -24.72 -16.52
C ARG A 324 18.25 -24.19 -17.92
N GLN A 325 17.20 -23.38 -18.06
CA GLN A 325 16.85 -22.73 -19.34
C GLN A 325 17.92 -21.72 -19.79
N LEU A 326 18.61 -21.08 -18.84
CA LEU A 326 19.74 -20.19 -19.11
C LEU A 326 21.05 -20.94 -19.43
N GLY A 327 21.04 -22.28 -19.42
CA GLY A 327 22.23 -23.10 -19.66
C GLY A 327 23.19 -23.16 -18.47
N VAL A 328 22.74 -22.80 -17.28
CA VAL A 328 23.52 -22.79 -16.04
C VAL A 328 22.98 -23.84 -15.08
N ALA A 329 23.83 -24.78 -14.66
CA ALA A 329 23.51 -25.67 -13.55
C ALA A 329 23.96 -25.01 -12.24
N LEU A 330 23.01 -24.50 -11.45
CA LEU A 330 23.27 -24.06 -10.06
C LEU A 330 22.73 -25.10 -9.09
N ASP A 331 23.55 -25.46 -8.10
CA ASP A 331 23.13 -26.30 -6.97
C ASP A 331 22.53 -25.41 -5.87
N PHE A 332 21.20 -25.38 -5.79
CA PHE A 332 20.47 -24.62 -4.79
C PHE A 332 20.33 -25.39 -3.48
N VAL A 333 20.96 -24.86 -2.43
CA VAL A 333 20.93 -25.41 -1.07
C VAL A 333 20.18 -24.45 -0.15
N LEU A 334 19.03 -24.87 0.37
CA LEU A 334 18.29 -24.11 1.38
C LEU A 334 18.98 -24.28 2.74
N GLU A 335 19.28 -23.17 3.42
CA GLU A 335 19.73 -23.20 4.81
C GLU A 335 18.53 -23.52 5.71
N GLU A 336 18.54 -24.71 6.32
CA GLU A 336 17.44 -25.23 7.17
C GLU A 336 17.35 -24.53 8.55
N SER A 337 18.13 -23.47 8.78
CA SER A 337 18.20 -22.74 10.06
C SER A 337 16.96 -21.88 10.36
N GLY A 338 15.90 -21.98 9.56
CA GLY A 338 14.66 -21.23 9.72
C GLY A 338 14.72 -19.82 9.11
N THR A 339 13.77 -18.96 9.49
CA THR A 339 13.72 -17.58 8.96
C THR A 339 14.74 -16.71 9.69
N VAL A 340 15.64 -16.07 8.94
CA VAL A 340 16.73 -15.24 9.44
C VAL A 340 16.34 -13.75 9.38
N PRO A 341 16.50 -12.97 10.47
CA PRO A 341 16.29 -11.53 10.40
C PRO A 341 17.37 -10.87 9.56
N GLY A 342 17.00 -9.83 8.79
CA GLY A 342 18.00 -9.00 8.13
C GLY A 342 17.42 -7.75 7.51
N THR A 343 18.28 -7.04 6.80
CA THR A 343 17.91 -5.90 5.95
C THR A 343 17.97 -6.32 4.50
N ARG A 344 16.94 -5.98 3.74
CA ARG A 344 16.93 -6.15 2.28
C ARG A 344 18.00 -5.23 1.68
N GLY A 345 18.78 -5.73 0.72
CA GLY A 345 19.58 -4.83 -0.13
C GLY A 345 18.65 -3.85 -0.85
N GLU A 346 19.12 -2.64 -1.19
CA GLU A 346 18.33 -1.70 -2.00
C GLU A 346 17.75 -2.44 -3.23
N ASP A 347 16.47 -2.24 -3.52
CA ASP A 347 15.69 -3.06 -4.46
C ASP A 347 16.43 -3.32 -5.77
N GLY A 348 16.78 -4.58 -6.04
CA GLY A 348 17.41 -4.99 -7.29
C GLY A 348 18.88 -4.60 -7.45
N VAL A 349 19.53 -4.02 -6.43
CA VAL A 349 20.98 -3.82 -6.44
C VAL A 349 21.65 -5.15 -6.08
N LEU A 350 22.36 -5.71 -7.05
CA LEU A 350 23.35 -6.76 -6.80
C LEU A 350 24.40 -6.20 -5.84
N VAL A 351 24.28 -6.58 -4.56
CA VAL A 351 25.30 -6.24 -3.58
C VAL A 351 26.44 -7.23 -3.76
N LEU A 352 27.53 -6.75 -4.35
CA LEU A 352 28.78 -7.47 -4.46
C LEU A 352 29.58 -7.22 -3.17
N ASP A 353 29.26 -7.95 -2.10
CA ASP A 353 30.02 -7.84 -0.86
C ASP A 353 31.40 -8.52 -1.03
N GLU A 354 32.46 -7.78 -0.71
CA GLU A 354 33.74 -8.33 -0.30
C GLU A 354 33.68 -8.49 1.22
N ASP A 355 34.01 -9.67 1.72
CA ASP A 355 34.16 -10.02 3.14
C ASP A 355 32.90 -10.13 4.00
N THR A 356 32.24 -11.29 3.94
CA THR A 356 31.52 -11.83 5.12
C THR A 356 31.57 -13.36 5.17
N ALA A 357 32.78 -13.92 5.10
CA ALA A 357 33.02 -15.33 5.37
C ALA A 357 33.70 -15.50 6.74
N GLY A 358 32.90 -15.88 7.74
CA GLY A 358 33.33 -16.77 8.84
C GLY A 358 34.15 -16.16 9.99
N THR A 359 33.47 -15.80 11.09
CA THR A 359 34.06 -15.94 12.44
C THR A 359 33.16 -16.80 13.30
N GLY A 360 33.48 -18.09 13.34
CA GLY A 360 32.78 -19.07 14.14
C GLY A 360 33.44 -20.44 14.07
N ASN A 361 34.67 -20.57 14.58
CA ASN A 361 35.13 -21.87 15.05
C ASN A 361 36.08 -21.75 16.23
N SER A 362 35.58 -22.12 17.40
CA SER A 362 36.38 -22.40 18.59
C SER A 362 37.02 -23.78 18.43
N GLY A 363 38.35 -23.86 18.60
CA GLY A 363 39.10 -25.10 18.43
C GLY A 363 40.57 -24.96 18.83
N ASP A 364 40.76 -24.89 20.14
CA ASP A 364 42.00 -24.94 20.93
C ASP A 364 43.04 -26.00 20.49
N VAL A 365 44.30 -25.60 20.20
CA VAL A 365 45.54 -26.37 20.51
C VAL A 365 46.77 -25.44 20.66
N ARG A 366 47.12 -25.16 21.92
CA ARG A 366 48.44 -25.17 22.59
C ARG A 366 49.76 -24.79 21.85
N ASN A 367 50.47 -23.92 22.58
CA ASN A 367 51.93 -23.82 22.80
C ASN A 367 52.84 -23.51 21.60
N ASN A 368 53.37 -22.27 21.59
CA ASN A 368 54.80 -22.16 21.86
C ASN A 368 55.16 -20.83 22.55
N ARG A 369 55.94 -20.97 23.62
CA ARG A 369 56.63 -19.89 24.33
C ARG A 369 57.85 -19.46 23.53
N ASP A 370 58.39 -18.34 23.99
CA ASP A 370 59.74 -17.79 23.76
C ASP A 370 59.85 -16.75 22.63
N VAL A 371 60.44 -15.57 22.81
CA VAL A 371 61.06 -14.89 23.96
C VAL A 371 61.42 -13.48 23.48
N ARG A 372 61.36 -12.51 24.42
CA ARG A 372 62.17 -11.28 24.56
C ARG A 372 61.87 -9.98 23.79
N ASP A 373 61.72 -8.99 24.67
CA ASP A 373 62.42 -7.71 24.78
C ASP A 373 61.87 -6.48 24.05
N GLY A 374 61.54 -5.48 24.87
CA GLY A 374 62.15 -4.17 24.67
C GLY A 374 61.29 -2.94 24.91
N ARG A 375 61.07 -2.62 26.20
CA ARG A 375 61.23 -1.27 26.81
C ARG A 375 60.31 -0.08 26.44
N ASP A 376 59.73 0.42 27.52
CA ASP A 376 59.81 1.79 28.08
C ASP A 376 58.82 2.89 27.68
N GLY A 377 58.25 3.50 28.74
CA GLY A 377 57.72 4.88 28.83
C GLY A 377 56.23 4.95 29.17
N ARG A 378 55.80 5.01 30.44
CA ARG A 378 55.50 6.24 31.25
C ARG A 378 54.60 7.24 30.48
N ASP A 379 53.47 7.74 30.99
CA ASP A 379 53.12 8.25 32.31
C ASP A 379 51.59 8.45 32.40
N GLY A 380 51.04 8.58 33.62
CA GLY A 380 49.81 9.37 33.85
C GLY A 380 48.72 8.71 34.72
N ARG A 381 48.80 8.96 36.03
CA ARG A 381 47.74 8.80 37.06
C ARG A 381 46.54 9.74 36.76
N ASP A 382 45.31 9.59 37.26
CA ASP A 382 44.87 9.44 38.65
C ASP A 382 43.38 8.99 38.71
N GLU A 383 43.05 8.27 39.79
CA GLU A 383 41.90 8.35 40.73
C GLU A 383 40.47 8.74 40.19
N THR A 384 39.33 8.21 40.63
CA THR A 384 38.91 7.70 41.95
C THR A 384 37.59 6.90 41.80
N ARG A 385 37.43 5.84 42.60
CA ARG A 385 36.21 5.07 42.93
C ARG A 385 35.29 5.89 43.90
N PRO A 386 34.02 5.53 44.23
CA PRO A 386 33.59 4.18 44.60
C PRO A 386 32.13 3.73 44.34
N ARG A 387 31.99 2.43 44.62
CA ARG A 387 30.82 1.54 44.68
C ARG A 387 29.82 1.95 45.77
N TYR A 388 28.54 1.68 45.55
CA TYR A 388 27.66 1.13 46.61
C TYR A 388 26.78 -0.01 46.08
N ARG A 389 26.88 -1.14 46.79
CA ARG A 389 25.95 -2.28 46.91
C ARG A 389 25.28 -2.00 48.28
N THR A 390 23.97 -2.04 48.46
CA THR A 390 23.15 -3.23 48.78
C THR A 390 21.67 -2.84 48.93
N ALA A 391 20.77 -3.75 48.55
CA ALA A 391 19.34 -3.80 48.91
C ALA A 391 19.15 -4.24 50.40
N PRO A 392 18.01 -4.79 50.88
CA PRO A 392 16.57 -4.51 50.69
C PRO A 392 15.84 -4.33 52.05
N THR A 393 14.61 -3.81 52.06
CA THR A 393 13.55 -4.04 53.08
C THR A 393 12.26 -3.47 52.48
N GLY A 394 11.06 -4.02 52.59
CA GLY A 394 10.47 -5.00 53.49
C GLY A 394 9.00 -4.57 53.65
N ASP A 395 8.07 -5.49 53.40
CA ASP A 395 6.62 -5.30 53.47
C ASP A 395 6.15 -4.65 54.77
N ARG A 396 5.09 -3.84 54.65
CA ARG A 396 3.95 -3.82 55.58
C ARG A 396 2.68 -3.42 54.86
#